data_AF-A0ABD4KUT7-F1
#
_entry.id   AF-A0ABD4KUT7-F1
#
_cell.length_a   1.000
_cell.length_b   1.000
_cell.length_c   1.000
_cell.angle_alpha   90.00
_cell.angle_beta   90.00
_cell.angle_gamma   90.00
#
_symmetry.space_group_name_H-M   'P 1'
#
loop_
_entity.id
_entity.type
_entity.pdbx_description
1 polymer ?
#
loop_
_entity_poly.entity_id
_entity_poly.type
_entity_poly.pdbx_seq_one_letter_code
_entity_poly.pdbx_strand_id
1 'polypeptide(L)'
;AHIEPSYGLYPYQQDISQQVFSNLNNKKERVLIHLPTGAGKTRTAMNIACEHLRASSTNVVLWLADREELCTQAYDEFTKAWKSVGNRPTSVYGFYSNSNESLSGI
;
A
#
# COMPACT_ATOMS: atom_id res chain seq x y z
N ALA A 1 6.13 25.74 -16.32
CA ALA A 1 6.28 25.59 -14.87
C ALA A 1 6.68 24.13 -14.57
N HIS A 2 7.56 23.92 -13.61
CA HIS A 2 7.93 22.58 -13.14
C HIS A 2 6.98 22.19 -12.02
N ILE A 3 6.36 21.00 -12.08
CA ILE A 3 5.37 20.53 -11.12
C ILE A 3 5.86 19.21 -10.54
N GLU A 4 5.97 19.15 -9.22
CA GLU A 4 6.45 17.97 -8.49
C GLU A 4 5.29 17.21 -7.84
N PRO A 5 5.29 15.87 -7.86
CA PRO A 5 4.26 15.08 -7.20
C PRO A 5 4.42 15.12 -5.68
N SER A 6 3.32 15.35 -4.96
CA SER A 6 3.28 15.30 -3.48
C SER A 6 3.62 13.93 -2.89
N TYR A 7 3.48 12.86 -3.68
CA TYR A 7 3.81 11.48 -3.30
C TYR A 7 4.59 10.77 -4.41
N GLY A 8 5.65 11.42 -4.89
CA GLY A 8 6.56 10.84 -5.88
C GLY A 8 7.29 9.59 -5.37
N LEU A 9 7.53 8.66 -6.28
CA LEU A 9 8.39 7.50 -6.09
C LEU A 9 9.73 7.72 -6.79
N TYR A 10 10.81 7.23 -6.19
CA TYR A 10 12.09 7.12 -6.90
C TYR A 10 11.97 6.14 -8.09
N PRO A 11 12.79 6.28 -9.14
CA PRO A 11 12.73 5.41 -10.32
C PRO A 11 12.73 3.91 -9.97
N TYR A 12 13.61 3.46 -9.08
CA TYR A 12 13.66 2.05 -8.67
C TYR A 12 12.37 1.57 -7.98
N GLN A 13 11.65 2.43 -7.28
CA GLN A 13 10.38 2.08 -6.64
C GLN A 13 9.26 1.93 -7.69
N GLN A 14 9.30 2.76 -8.73
CA GLN A 14 8.39 2.66 -9.87
C GLN A 14 8.62 1.34 -10.62
N ASP A 15 9.89 0.99 -10.88
CA ASP A 15 10.27 -0.26 -11.51
C ASP A 15 9.80 -1.48 -10.69
N ILE A 16 9.94 -1.43 -9.36
CA ILE A 16 9.42 -2.47 -8.46
C ILE A 16 7.90 -2.60 -8.59
N SER A 17 7.15 -1.49 -8.59
CA SER A 17 5.68 -1.54 -8.73
C SER A 17 5.27 -2.22 -10.04
N GLN A 18 5.90 -1.81 -11.14
CA GLN A 18 5.65 -2.40 -12.46
C GLN A 18 5.95 -3.91 -12.49
N GLN A 19 7.08 -4.32 -11.90
CA GLN A 19 7.43 -5.74 -11.81
C GLN A 19 6.44 -6.54 -10.97
N VAL A 20 5.92 -5.98 -9.88
CA VAL A 20 4.90 -6.65 -9.05
C VAL A 20 3.66 -6.93 -9.87
N PHE A 21 3.07 -5.92 -10.53
CA PHE A 21 1.86 -6.11 -11.34
C PHE A 21 2.09 -7.00 -12.56
N SER A 22 3.25 -6.89 -13.21
CA SER A 22 3.62 -7.80 -14.30
C SER A 22 3.65 -9.26 -13.84
N ASN A 23 4.24 -9.54 -12.67
CA ASN A 23 4.27 -10.89 -12.11
C ASN A 23 2.87 -11.39 -11.74
N LEU A 24 2.07 -10.57 -11.04
CA LEU A 24 0.71 -10.95 -10.62
C LEU A 24 -0.22 -11.21 -11.82
N ASN A 25 -0.14 -10.37 -12.86
CA ASN A 25 -0.91 -10.55 -14.10
C ASN A 25 -0.50 -11.80 -14.88
N ASN A 26 0.75 -12.24 -14.76
CA ASN A 26 1.26 -13.49 -15.33
C ASN A 26 0.96 -14.73 -14.47
N LYS A 27 -0.13 -14.70 -13.71
CA LYS A 27 -0.62 -15.80 -12.85
C LYS A 27 0.35 -16.22 -11.74
N LYS A 28 1.35 -15.40 -11.38
CA LYS A 28 2.10 -15.64 -10.13
C LYS A 28 1.24 -15.17 -8.97
N GLU A 29 1.07 -16.02 -7.97
CA GLU A 29 0.25 -15.70 -6.80
C GLU A 29 1.03 -14.97 -5.70
N ARG A 30 2.37 -15.01 -5.75
CA ARG A 30 3.25 -14.52 -4.67
C ARG A 30 4.46 -13.78 -5.23
N VAL A 31 4.75 -12.63 -4.64
CA VAL A 31 5.91 -11.80 -4.97
C VAL A 31 6.61 -11.41 -3.67
N LEU A 32 7.94 -11.45 -3.67
CA LEU A 32 8.79 -10.97 -2.57
C LEU A 32 9.54 -9.72 -3.02
N ILE A 33 9.31 -8.60 -2.33
CA ILE A 33 10.05 -7.36 -2.55
C ILE A 33 11.17 -7.28 -1.51
N HIS A 34 12.42 -7.23 -1.97
CA HIS A 34 13.59 -7.07 -1.11
C HIS A 34 14.17 -5.66 -1.24
N LEU A 35 14.19 -4.94 -0.12
CA LEU A 35 14.64 -3.54 -0.06
C LEU A 35 15.36 -3.29 1.28
N PRO A 36 16.52 -2.60 1.30
CA PRO A 36 17.24 -2.31 2.52
C PRO A 36 16.48 -1.32 3.42
N THR A 37 16.89 -1.19 4.67
CA THR A 37 16.36 -0.16 5.58
C THR A 37 16.65 1.23 5.01
N GLY A 38 15.69 2.15 5.13
CA GLY A 38 15.79 3.50 4.55
C GLY A 38 15.40 3.61 3.07
N ALA A 39 15.31 2.51 2.31
CA ALA A 39 14.94 2.53 0.89
C ALA A 39 13.43 2.65 0.62
N GLY A 40 12.63 3.11 1.60
CA GLY A 40 11.21 3.37 1.38
C GLY A 40 10.34 2.14 1.14
N LYS A 41 10.60 1.01 1.81
CA LYS A 41 9.78 -0.22 1.73
C LYS A 41 8.28 0.03 1.85
N THR A 42 7.87 0.70 2.92
CA THR A 42 6.47 1.01 3.19
C THR A 42 5.88 1.89 2.10
N ARG A 43 6.61 2.93 1.66
CA ARG A 43 6.17 3.82 0.58
C ARG A 43 5.97 3.08 -0.75
N THR A 44 6.89 2.18 -1.12
CA THR A 44 6.74 1.33 -2.31
C THR A 44 5.51 0.43 -2.19
N ALA A 45 5.34 -0.23 -1.05
CA ALA A 45 4.20 -1.12 -0.81
C ALA A 45 2.85 -0.38 -0.80
N MET A 46 2.79 0.84 -0.25
CA MET A 46 1.58 1.66 -0.26
C MET A 46 1.23 2.17 -1.65
N ASN A 47 2.22 2.45 -2.50
CA ASN A 47 1.95 2.79 -3.90
C ASN A 47 1.32 1.61 -4.64
N ILE A 48 1.86 0.40 -4.47
CA ILE A 48 1.29 -0.85 -5.02
C ILE A 48 -0.12 -1.06 -4.48
N ALA A 49 -0.35 -0.90 -3.17
CA ALA A 49 -1.68 -1.01 -2.58
C ALA A 49 -2.66 0.00 -3.20
N CYS A 50 -2.25 1.27 -3.34
CA CYS A 50 -3.08 2.29 -3.97
C CYS A 50 -3.39 1.96 -5.43
N GLU A 51 -2.41 1.49 -6.21
CA GLU A 51 -2.62 1.07 -7.60
C GLU A 51 -3.59 -0.11 -7.69
N HIS A 52 -3.43 -1.12 -6.84
CA HIS A 52 -4.34 -2.26 -6.74
C HIS A 52 -5.78 -1.81 -6.40
N LEU A 53 -5.94 -0.94 -5.40
CA LEU A 53 -7.26 -0.41 -5.04
C LEU A 53 -7.86 0.46 -6.15
N ARG A 54 -7.07 1.22 -6.90
CA ARG A 54 -7.59 2.02 -8.03
C ARG A 54 -8.05 1.17 -9.21
N ALA A 55 -7.46 0.00 -9.40
CA ALA A 55 -7.79 -0.89 -10.51
C ALA A 55 -9.23 -1.45 -10.43
N SER A 56 -9.80 -1.62 -9.23
CA SER A 56 -11.21 -1.97 -9.06
C SER A 56 -11.74 -1.49 -7.71
N SER A 57 -13.00 -1.04 -7.68
CA SER A 57 -13.70 -0.70 -6.43
C SER A 57 -13.93 -1.90 -5.51
N THR A 58 -13.85 -3.12 -6.04
CA THR A 58 -14.01 -4.37 -5.28
C THR A 58 -12.70 -4.91 -4.71
N ASN A 59 -11.56 -4.32 -5.07
CA ASN A 59 -10.26 -4.77 -4.58
C ASN A 59 -10.08 -4.41 -3.10
N VAL A 60 -9.40 -5.29 -2.37
CA VAL A 60 -9.14 -5.16 -0.94
C VAL A 60 -7.65 -5.39 -0.69
N VAL A 61 -7.08 -4.67 0.27
CA VAL A 61 -5.70 -4.85 0.73
C VAL A 61 -5.72 -5.20 2.22
N LEU A 62 -5.11 -6.33 2.57
CA LEU A 62 -4.87 -6.71 3.96
C LEU A 62 -3.39 -6.51 4.28
N TRP A 63 -3.10 -5.69 5.28
CA TRP A 63 -1.74 -5.45 5.79
C TRP A 63 -1.53 -6.19 7.10
N LEU A 64 -0.49 -7.03 7.17
CA LEU A 64 -0.13 -7.80 8.36
C LEU A 64 1.27 -7.38 8.82
N ALA A 65 1.41 -7.09 10.11
CA ALA A 65 2.69 -6.82 10.75
C ALA A 65 2.76 -7.46 12.15
N ASP A 66 3.98 -7.68 12.65
CA ASP A 66 4.24 -8.34 13.94
C ASP A 66 4.05 -7.41 15.15
N ARG A 67 4.01 -6.09 14.94
CA ARG A 67 3.88 -5.07 15.99
C ARG A 67 2.88 -3.98 15.62
N GLU A 68 2.16 -3.50 16.63
CA GLU A 68 1.17 -2.42 16.50
C GLU A 68 1.77 -1.13 15.93
N GLU A 69 3.01 -0.79 16.29
CA GLU A 69 3.68 0.40 15.76
C GLU A 69 3.90 0.31 14.25
N LEU A 70 4.13 -0.89 13.70
CA LEU A 70 4.29 -1.09 12.26
C LEU A 70 2.95 -0.99 11.52
N CYS A 71 1.87 -1.50 12.11
CA CYS A 71 0.52 -1.32 11.58
C CYS A 71 0.13 0.16 11.56
N THR A 72 0.44 0.91 12.63
CA THR A 72 0.18 2.35 12.71
C THR A 72 0.99 3.13 11.66
N GLN A 73 2.27 2.80 11.47
CA GLN A 73 3.08 3.39 10.39
C GLN A 73 2.49 3.13 9.00
N ALA A 74 1.98 1.91 8.77
CA ALA A 74 1.34 1.54 7.52
C ALA A 74 0.03 2.30 7.30
N TYR A 75 -0.79 2.43 8.34
CA TYR A 75 -2.04 3.21 8.33
C TYR A 75 -1.81 4.68 7.95
N ASP A 76 -0.83 5.32 8.61
CA ASP A 76 -0.50 6.72 8.35
C ASP A 76 0.06 6.93 6.94
N GLU A 77 0.94 6.04 6.50
CA GLU A 77 1.54 6.10 5.16
C GLU A 77 0.50 5.85 4.07
N PHE A 78 -0.42 4.90 4.28
CA PHE A 78 -1.55 4.68 3.38
C PHE A 78 -2.43 5.92 3.28
N THR A 79 -2.76 6.54 4.41
CA THR A 79 -3.59 7.75 4.43
C THR A 79 -2.95 8.88 3.64
N LYS A 80 -1.63 9.08 3.78
CA LYS A 80 -0.87 10.07 3.00
C LYS A 80 -0.87 9.72 1.51
N ALA A 81 -0.60 8.47 1.16
CA ALA A 81 -0.58 7.99 -0.21
C ALA A 81 -1.94 8.18 -0.89
N TRP A 82 -3.02 7.69 -0.29
CA TRP A 82 -4.37 7.73 -0.87
C TRP A 82 -4.89 9.15 -1.04
N LYS A 83 -4.61 10.07 -0.10
CA LYS A 83 -4.92 11.50 -0.28
C LYS A 83 -4.25 12.11 -1.51
N SER A 84 -3.07 11.59 -1.90
CA SER A 84 -2.31 12.10 -3.03
C SER A 84 -2.62 11.41 -4.35
N VAL A 85 -2.88 10.10 -4.37
CA VAL A 85 -3.00 9.33 -5.61
C VAL A 85 -4.35 8.62 -5.79
N GLY A 86 -5.20 8.60 -4.76
CA GLY A 86 -6.51 7.95 -4.77
C GLY A 86 -7.49 8.61 -5.73
N ASN A 87 -8.45 7.81 -6.22
CA ASN A 87 -9.45 8.25 -7.21
C ASN A 87 -10.91 8.19 -6.70
N ARG A 88 -11.10 7.87 -5.42
CA ARG A 88 -12.41 7.77 -4.77
C ARG A 88 -12.27 7.86 -3.25
N PRO A 89 -13.37 8.13 -2.51
CA PRO A 89 -13.41 7.87 -1.07
C PRO A 89 -13.06 6.40 -0.79
N THR A 90 -12.29 6.16 0.27
CA THR A 90 -11.95 4.82 0.75
C THR A 90 -11.96 4.82 2.27
N SER A 91 -12.14 3.64 2.84
CA SER A 91 -11.96 3.41 4.28
C SER A 91 -10.62 2.73 4.53
N VAL A 92 -10.06 2.97 5.72
CA VAL A 92 -8.90 2.26 6.26
C VAL A 92 -9.19 1.95 7.71
N TYR A 93 -8.89 0.71 8.12
CA TYR A 93 -9.19 0.20 9.45
C TYR A 93 -7.90 -0.35 10.07
N GLY A 94 -7.68 -0.08 11.35
CA GLY A 94 -6.56 -0.60 12.12
C GLY A 94 -7.06 -1.57 13.18
N PHE A 95 -6.72 -2.85 13.04
CA PHE A 95 -7.06 -3.87 14.03
C PHE A 95 -5.81 -4.26 14.81
N TYR A 96 -5.89 -4.12 16.14
CA TYR A 96 -4.81 -4.41 17.07
C TYR A 96 -5.27 -5.49 18.06
N SER A 97 -4.34 -6.25 18.66
CA SER A 97 -4.63 -7.49 19.40
C SER A 97 -5.70 -7.38 20.50
N ASN A 98 -5.92 -6.19 21.05
CA ASN A 98 -6.94 -5.91 22.08
C ASN A 98 -8.16 -5.13 21.56
N SER A 99 -8.32 -4.96 20.25
CA SER A 99 -9.50 -4.31 19.68
C SER A 99 -10.70 -5.27 19.74
N ASN A 100 -11.78 -4.82 20.39
CA ASN A 100 -13.10 -5.47 20.32
C ASN A 100 -13.81 -5.24 18.98
N GLU A 101 -13.08 -4.75 17.97
CA GLU A 101 -13.63 -4.54 16.64
C GLU A 101 -13.66 -5.86 15.88
N SER A 102 -14.85 -6.24 15.44
CA SER A 102 -15.04 -7.42 14.62
C SER A 102 -14.95 -7.04 13.14
N LEU A 103 -14.26 -7.86 12.34
CA LEU A 103 -14.30 -7.79 10.87
C LEU A 103 -15.69 -8.13 10.30
N SER A 104 -16.64 -8.56 11.13
CA SER A 104 -18.02 -8.83 10.74
C SER A 104 -18.75 -7.54 10.37
N GLY A 105 -18.65 -7.12 9.10
CA GLY A 105 -19.33 -5.93 8.59
C GLY A 105 -18.51 -5.11 7.59
N ILE A 106 -17.27 -5.49 7.34
CA ILE A 106 -16.46 -5.07 6.19
C ILE A 106 -16.62 -6.10 5.07
#